data_AF-A0A5M3XD82-F1
#
_entry.id   AF-A0A5M3XD82-F1
#
_cell.length_a   1.000
_cell.length_b   1.000
_cell.length_c   1.000
_cell.angle_alpha   90.00
_cell.angle_beta   90.00
_cell.angle_gamma   90.00
#
_symmetry.space_group_name_H-M   'P 1'
#
loop_
_entity.id
_entity.type
_entity.pdbx_description
1 polymer ?
#
loop_
_entity_poly.entity_id
_entity_poly.type
_entity_poly.pdbx_seq_one_letter_code
_entity_poly.pdbx_strand_id
1 'polypeptide(L)'
;MTQRSEFDDIRAHITAEGTHAGDLLRIARELLDDLEQVRMREATLRTYYLALLTASRASVAAQAAGSDEPLLFVMHELAKHGQLPTGEEVSRILSDATAAQAMLSAMGQTPPPPRRTGPSSSRLRRCVGISRSLPH
;
A
#
# COMPACT_ATOMS: atom_id res chain seq x y z
N MET A 1 -50.79 -34.39 13.04
CA MET A 1 -49.81 -34.23 11.94
C MET A 1 -50.23 -33.02 11.14
N THR A 2 -49.67 -31.86 11.46
CA THR A 2 -50.01 -30.58 10.84
C THR A 2 -49.38 -30.53 9.46
N GLN A 3 -50.20 -30.62 8.40
CA GLN A 3 -49.75 -30.35 7.04
C GLN A 3 -49.41 -28.86 6.96
N ARG A 4 -48.10 -28.54 6.93
CA ARG A 4 -47.64 -27.24 6.42
C ARG A 4 -48.13 -27.15 4.97
N SER A 5 -48.96 -26.16 4.69
CA SER A 5 -49.52 -25.91 3.36
C SER A 5 -48.45 -25.30 2.47
N GLU A 6 -48.35 -25.72 1.22
CA GLU A 6 -47.42 -25.16 0.22
C GLU A 6 -47.55 -23.63 0.09
N PHE A 7 -48.73 -23.08 0.40
CA PHE A 7 -48.97 -21.63 0.44
C PHE A 7 -48.24 -20.91 1.59
N ASP A 8 -47.97 -21.59 2.70
CA ASP A 8 -47.18 -21.02 3.80
C ASP A 8 -45.68 -21.02 3.47
N ASP A 9 -45.21 -22.02 2.72
CA ASP A 9 -43.82 -22.04 2.23
C ASP A 9 -43.60 -20.95 1.16
N ILE A 10 -44.56 -20.74 0.25
CA ILE A 10 -44.52 -19.62 -0.72
C ILE A 10 -44.54 -18.27 0.01
N ARG A 11 -45.42 -18.11 1.02
CA ARG A 11 -45.44 -16.86 1.81
C ARG A 11 -44.12 -16.65 2.56
N ALA A 12 -43.58 -17.68 3.20
CA ALA A 12 -42.28 -17.59 3.87
C ALA A 12 -41.15 -17.20 2.90
N HIS A 13 -41.13 -17.77 1.70
CA HIS A 13 -40.13 -17.46 0.67
C HIS A 13 -40.22 -16.01 0.17
N ILE A 14 -41.42 -15.53 -0.18
CA ILE A 14 -41.64 -14.13 -0.62
C ILE A 14 -41.23 -13.14 0.48
N THR A 15 -41.53 -13.46 1.75
CA THR A 15 -41.15 -12.60 2.88
C THR A 15 -39.63 -12.59 3.11
N ALA A 16 -38.97 -13.74 2.92
CA ALA A 16 -37.52 -13.86 2.98
C ALA A 16 -36.81 -13.10 1.85
N GLU A 17 -37.33 -13.14 0.61
CA GLU A 17 -36.82 -12.34 -0.51
C GLU A 17 -36.97 -10.83 -0.26
N GLY A 18 -38.10 -10.39 0.29
CA GLY A 18 -38.30 -8.98 0.68
C GLY A 18 -37.31 -8.52 1.75
N THR A 19 -36.93 -9.42 2.67
CA THR A 19 -35.89 -9.17 3.69
C THR A 19 -34.50 -9.11 3.03
N HIS A 20 -34.21 -10.02 2.10
CA HIS A 20 -32.94 -10.06 1.38
C HIS A 20 -32.68 -8.79 0.55
N ALA A 21 -33.70 -8.26 -0.13
CA ALA A 21 -33.58 -6.99 -0.86
C ALA A 21 -33.28 -5.81 0.07
N GLY A 22 -33.92 -5.77 1.25
CA GLY A 22 -33.64 -4.76 2.28
C GLY A 22 -32.20 -4.84 2.82
N ASP A 23 -31.71 -6.06 3.06
CA ASP A 23 -30.34 -6.30 3.51
C ASP A 23 -29.30 -5.90 2.47
N LEU A 24 -29.52 -6.23 1.19
CA LEU A 24 -28.64 -5.81 0.09
C LEU A 24 -28.58 -4.29 -0.04
N LEU A 25 -29.71 -3.59 0.10
CA LEU A 25 -29.76 -2.12 0.07
C LEU A 25 -29.09 -1.48 1.28
N ARG A 26 -29.07 -2.16 2.44
CA ARG A 26 -28.33 -1.70 3.62
C ARG A 26 -26.83 -1.87 3.40
N ILE A 27 -26.39 -3.04 2.95
CA ILE A 27 -24.99 -3.33 2.63
C ILE A 27 -24.47 -2.36 1.56
N ALA A 28 -25.26 -2.11 0.51
CA ALA A 28 -24.86 -1.17 -0.55
C ALA A 28 -24.65 0.26 -0.01
N ARG A 29 -25.44 0.70 0.97
CA ARG A 29 -25.28 2.00 1.63
C ARG A 29 -24.03 2.04 2.51
N GLU A 30 -23.82 1.03 3.33
CA GLU A 30 -22.61 0.90 4.15
C GLU A 30 -21.34 0.92 3.29
N LEU A 31 -21.32 0.17 2.18
CA LEU A 31 -20.19 0.16 1.25
C LEU A 31 -19.98 1.50 0.53
N LEU A 32 -21.06 2.23 0.24
CA LEU A 32 -20.96 3.56 -0.36
C LEU A 32 -20.37 4.56 0.62
N ASP A 33 -20.84 4.56 1.88
CA ASP A 33 -20.34 5.42 2.95
C ASP A 33 -18.85 5.13 3.23
N ASP A 34 -18.47 3.85 3.30
CA ASP A 34 -17.07 3.42 3.45
C ASP A 34 -16.20 3.92 2.28
N LEU A 35 -16.70 3.80 1.05
CA LEU A 35 -15.99 4.27 -0.15
C LEU A 35 -15.80 5.79 -0.12
N GLU A 36 -16.83 6.54 0.27
CA GLU A 36 -16.75 7.99 0.42
C GLU A 36 -15.74 8.38 1.48
N GLN A 37 -15.74 7.72 2.63
CA GLN A 37 -14.77 7.95 3.70
C GLN A 37 -13.33 7.69 3.24
N VAL A 38 -13.10 6.58 2.53
CA VAL A 38 -11.77 6.25 1.98
C VAL A 38 -11.34 7.30 0.95
N ARG A 39 -12.24 7.75 0.06
CA ARG A 39 -11.94 8.80 -0.92
C ARG A 39 -11.61 10.14 -0.29
N MET A 40 -12.34 10.54 0.75
CA MET A 40 -12.03 11.78 1.48
C MET A 40 -10.66 11.70 2.17
N ARG A 41 -10.36 10.55 2.79
CA ARG A 41 -9.05 10.30 3.39
C ARG A 41 -7.93 10.34 2.35
N GLU A 42 -8.12 9.69 1.20
CA GLU A 42 -7.17 9.68 0.10
C GLU A 42 -6.91 11.10 -0.44
N ALA A 43 -7.97 11.88 -0.69
CA ALA A 43 -7.85 13.26 -1.15
C ALA A 43 -7.08 14.15 -0.14
N THR A 44 -7.33 13.94 1.15
CA THR A 44 -6.61 14.63 2.23
C THR A 44 -5.13 14.27 2.23
N LEU A 45 -4.79 12.97 2.16
CA LEU A 45 -3.41 12.50 2.11
C LEU A 45 -2.67 12.99 0.87
N ARG A 46 -3.32 13.00 -0.30
CA ARG A 46 -2.75 13.57 -1.54
C ARG A 46 -2.40 15.04 -1.37
N THR A 47 -3.29 15.81 -0.74
CA THR A 47 -3.05 17.23 -0.46
C THR A 47 -1.84 17.40 0.46
N TYR A 48 -1.75 16.65 1.56
CA TYR A 48 -0.61 16.73 2.48
C TYR A 48 0.70 16.32 1.80
N TYR A 49 0.67 15.27 1.00
CA TYR A 49 1.84 14.83 0.25
C TYR A 49 2.32 15.88 -0.74
N LEU A 50 1.41 16.52 -1.49
CA LEU A 50 1.76 17.58 -2.43
C LEU A 50 2.34 18.81 -1.72
N ALA A 51 1.80 19.18 -0.56
CA ALA A 51 2.33 20.27 0.24
C ALA A 51 3.76 19.97 0.73
N LEU A 52 3.98 18.77 1.30
CA LEU A 52 5.29 18.33 1.76
C LEU A 52 6.32 18.23 0.62
N LEU A 53 5.90 17.70 -0.55
CA LEU A 53 6.75 17.64 -1.74
C LEU A 53 7.14 19.04 -2.23
N THR A 54 6.20 19.97 -2.19
CA THR A 54 6.45 21.38 -2.58
C THR A 54 7.43 22.03 -1.61
N ALA A 55 7.23 21.86 -0.30
CA ALA A 55 8.14 22.32 0.73
C ALA A 55 9.55 21.73 0.58
N SER A 56 9.64 20.43 0.28
CA SER A 56 10.91 19.74 0.03
C SER A 56 11.65 20.31 -1.18
N ARG A 57 10.94 20.58 -2.27
CA ARG A 57 11.50 21.23 -3.46
C ARG A 57 11.97 22.65 -3.16
N ALA A 58 11.20 23.41 -2.39
CA ALA A 58 11.59 24.75 -1.94
C ALA A 58 12.86 24.70 -1.08
N SER A 59 12.98 23.71 -0.19
CA SER A 59 14.19 23.51 0.61
C SER A 59 15.43 23.20 -0.23
N VAL A 60 15.32 22.36 -1.26
CA VAL A 60 16.41 22.10 -2.19
C VAL A 60 16.81 23.37 -2.97
N ALA A 61 15.83 24.16 -3.43
CA ALA A 61 16.10 25.42 -4.12
C ALA A 61 16.76 26.45 -3.19
N ALA A 62 16.31 26.56 -1.94
CA ALA A 62 16.88 27.43 -0.93
C ALA A 62 18.32 27.04 -0.60
N GLN A 63 18.61 25.74 -0.51
CA GLN A 63 19.98 25.23 -0.33
C GLN A 63 20.88 25.63 -1.50
N ALA A 64 20.39 25.47 -2.74
CA ALA A 64 21.14 25.84 -3.94
C ALA A 64 21.37 27.36 -4.05
N ALA A 65 20.47 28.16 -3.50
CA ALA A 65 20.59 29.63 -3.43
C ALA A 65 21.47 30.12 -2.26
N GLY A 66 21.98 29.23 -1.40
CA GLY A 66 22.82 29.60 -0.26
C GLY A 66 22.05 30.20 0.92
N SER A 67 20.77 29.84 1.11
CA SER A 67 20.01 30.22 2.29
C SER A 67 20.64 29.68 3.57
N ASP A 68 20.63 30.47 4.65
CA ASP A 68 21.09 30.06 5.98
C ASP A 68 20.17 29.00 6.62
N GLU A 69 18.88 29.00 6.24
CA GLU A 69 17.87 28.05 6.76
C GLU A 69 17.11 27.31 5.63
N PRO A 70 17.77 26.42 4.87
CA PRO A 70 17.13 25.73 3.75
C PRO A 70 15.96 24.84 4.16
N LEU A 71 16.01 24.26 5.36
CA LEU A 71 14.99 23.31 5.84
C LEU A 71 13.74 23.97 6.41
N LEU A 72 13.69 25.31 6.49
CA LEU A 72 12.58 26.05 7.08
C LEU A 72 11.23 25.65 6.47
N PHE A 73 11.15 25.50 5.15
CA PHE A 73 9.92 25.13 4.45
C PHE A 73 9.38 23.76 4.87
N VAL A 74 10.25 22.75 4.94
CA VAL A 74 9.86 21.39 5.36
C VAL A 74 9.48 21.38 6.84
N MET A 75 10.26 22.06 7.69
CA MET A 75 9.95 22.17 9.11
C MET A 75 8.59 22.84 9.35
N HIS A 76 8.30 23.92 8.63
CA HIS A 76 7.01 24.61 8.71
C HIS A 76 5.85 23.70 8.32
N GLU A 77 5.95 23.00 7.19
CA GLU A 77 4.85 22.14 6.73
C GLU A 77 4.63 20.93 7.66
N LEU A 78 5.71 20.32 8.17
CA LEU A 78 5.60 19.24 9.16
C LEU A 78 5.00 19.75 10.48
N ALA A 79 5.43 20.91 10.98
CA ALA A 79 4.93 21.49 12.22
C ALA A 79 3.43 21.85 12.13
N LYS A 80 2.99 22.40 10.99
CA LYS A 80 1.58 22.72 10.70
C LYS A 80 0.67 21.50 10.81
N HIS A 81 1.18 20.31 10.54
CA HIS A 81 0.44 19.04 10.65
C HIS A 81 0.74 18.27 11.93
N GLY A 82 1.53 18.81 12.86
CA GLY A 82 1.92 18.11 14.10
C GLY A 82 2.81 16.90 13.84
N GLN A 83 3.54 16.87 12.73
CA GLN A 83 4.37 15.76 12.26
C GLN A 83 5.87 16.02 12.41
N LEU A 84 6.24 17.04 13.18
CA LEU A 84 7.65 17.33 13.45
C LEU A 84 8.21 16.25 14.40
N PRO A 85 9.22 15.45 13.98
CA PRO A 85 9.70 14.35 14.80
C PRO A 85 10.34 14.81 16.10
N THR A 86 10.11 14.07 17.17
CA THR A 86 10.73 14.27 18.48
C THR A 86 11.89 13.30 18.71
N GLY A 87 12.71 13.51 19.75
CA GLY A 87 14.04 12.88 19.92
C GLY A 87 14.12 11.38 19.60
N GLU A 88 13.25 10.55 20.18
CA GLU A 88 13.27 9.10 19.92
C GLU A 88 12.79 8.76 18.49
N GLU A 89 11.78 9.46 17.99
CA GLU A 89 11.23 9.27 16.64
C GLU A 89 12.27 9.60 15.57
N VAL A 90 13.07 10.65 15.77
CA VAL A 90 14.19 11.01 14.88
C VAL A 90 15.14 9.83 14.73
N SER A 91 15.53 9.18 15.83
CA SER A 91 16.47 8.05 15.79
C SER A 91 15.91 6.86 14.99
N ARG A 92 14.61 6.56 15.16
CA ARG A 92 13.94 5.48 14.43
C ARG A 92 13.81 5.80 12.95
N ILE A 93 13.38 7.02 12.60
CA ILE A 93 13.26 7.49 11.21
C ILE A 93 14.62 7.41 10.50
N LEU A 94 15.70 7.82 11.16
CA LEU A 94 17.05 7.73 10.59
C LEU A 94 17.49 6.27 10.40
N SER A 95 17.21 5.39 11.37
CA SER A 95 17.47 3.95 11.24
C SER A 95 16.70 3.35 10.06
N ASP A 96 15.42 3.69 9.91
CA ASP A 96 14.60 3.18 8.82
C ASP A 96 15.07 3.72 7.45
N ALA A 97 15.42 5.00 7.38
CA ALA A 97 15.94 5.61 6.15
C ALA A 97 17.27 4.99 5.73
N THR A 98 18.18 4.75 6.68
CA THR A 98 19.46 4.10 6.40
C THR A 98 19.29 2.64 5.97
N ALA A 99 18.37 1.89 6.60
CA ALA A 99 18.03 0.53 6.19
C ALA A 99 17.41 0.49 4.79
N ALA A 100 16.47 1.40 4.48
CA ALA A 100 15.87 1.53 3.16
C ALA A 100 16.91 1.84 2.08
N GLN A 101 17.83 2.77 2.38
CA GLN A 101 18.93 3.10 1.46
C GLN A 101 19.84 1.89 1.21
N ALA A 102 20.18 1.11 2.25
CA ALA A 102 20.97 -0.11 2.10
C ALA A 102 20.27 -1.17 1.22
N MET A 103 18.95 -1.34 1.39
CA MET A 103 18.15 -2.25 0.56
C MET A 103 18.14 -1.81 -0.92
N LEU A 104 17.93 -0.52 -1.19
CA LEU A 104 17.97 0.03 -2.55
C LEU A 104 19.35 -0.16 -3.20
N SER A 105 20.42 0.07 -2.44
CA SER A 105 21.79 -0.14 -2.91
C SER A 105 22.11 -1.63 -3.16
N ALA A 106 21.50 -2.56 -2.42
CA ALA A 106 21.64 -4.00 -2.66
C ALA A 106 20.87 -4.47 -3.90
N MET A 107 19.70 -3.88 -4.19
CA MET A 107 18.93 -4.19 -5.41
C MET A 107 19.62 -3.75 -6.70
N GLY A 108 20.41 -2.67 -6.65
CA GLY A 108 21.22 -2.20 -7.77
C GLY A 108 22.50 -3.02 -8.02
N GLN A 109 22.86 -3.94 -7.11
CA GLN A 109 24.00 -4.82 -7.29
C GLN A 109 23.56 -6.05 -8.07
N THR A 110 24.03 -6.18 -9.32
CA THR A 110 23.94 -7.43 -10.06
C THR A 110 24.59 -8.52 -9.21
N PRO A 111 23.90 -9.62 -8.87
CA PRO A 111 24.48 -10.66 -8.04
C PRO A 111 25.78 -11.16 -8.70
N PRO A 112 26.87 -11.34 -7.93
CA PRO A 112 28.10 -11.86 -8.48
C PRO A 112 27.80 -13.20 -9.17
N PRO A 113 28.36 -13.45 -10.36
CA PRO A 113 28.12 -14.71 -11.06
C PRO A 113 28.44 -15.85 -10.09
N PRO A 114 27.58 -16.88 -9.99
CA PRO A 114 27.75 -17.93 -9.00
C PRO A 114 29.15 -18.51 -9.15
N ARG A 115 29.96 -18.37 -8.09
CA ARG A 115 31.28 -18.98 -8.04
C ARG A 115 31.07 -20.48 -8.22
N ARG A 116 31.55 -21.01 -9.35
CA ARG A 116 31.61 -22.45 -9.60
C ARG A 116 32.63 -23.07 -8.64
N THR A 117 32.25 -23.27 -7.39
CA THR A 117 33.01 -24.06 -6.42
C THR A 117 32.52 -25.49 -6.50
N GLY A 118 33.12 -26.26 -7.41
CA GLY A 118 32.90 -27.70 -7.48
C GLY A 118 33.75 -28.32 -8.59
N PRO A 119 34.46 -29.43 -8.31
CA PRO A 119 35.25 -30.11 -9.34
C PRO A 119 34.31 -30.67 -10.40
N SER A 120 34.71 -30.50 -11.65
CA SER A 120 34.10 -31.08 -12.84
C SER A 120 34.05 -32.61 -12.72
N SER A 121 33.01 -33.17 -12.10
CA SER A 121 32.50 -34.51 -12.43
C SER A 121 31.23 -34.86 -11.65
N SER A 122 30.38 -35.62 -12.34
CA SER A 122 29.31 -36.48 -11.82
C SER A 122 27.88 -35.89 -11.82
N ARG A 123 27.18 -36.29 -12.89
CA ARG A 123 25.77 -36.68 -12.91
C ARG A 123 24.72 -35.58 -12.72
N LEU A 124 24.56 -34.81 -13.81
CA LEU A 124 23.31 -34.10 -14.13
C LEU A 124 22.12 -35.08 -14.12
N ARG A 125 21.37 -35.13 -13.01
CA ARG A 125 19.97 -35.55 -13.04
C ARG A 125 19.19 -34.44 -13.74
N ARG A 126 18.82 -34.72 -14.97
CA ARG A 126 18.05 -33.82 -15.85
C ARG A 126 16.60 -33.80 -15.36
N CYS A 127 16.23 -32.87 -14.49
CA CYS A 127 14.82 -32.52 -14.26
C CYS A 127 14.33 -31.76 -15.50
N VAL A 128 13.60 -32.45 -16.36
CA VAL A 128 12.93 -31.87 -17.52
C VAL A 128 11.71 -31.09 -17.00
N GLY A 129 11.89 -29.79 -16.77
CA GLY A 129 10.78 -28.87 -16.51
C GLY A 129 10.14 -28.46 -17.84
N ILE A 130 8.86 -28.77 -18.00
CA ILE A 130 8.05 -28.40 -19.17
C ILE A 130 7.87 -26.87 -19.17
N SER A 131 8.55 -26.18 -20.08
CA SER A 131 8.26 -24.78 -20.40
C SER A 131 7.14 -24.73 -21.44
N ARG A 132 5.96 -24.21 -21.05
CA ARG A 132 4.92 -23.79 -22.01
C ARG A 132 5.22 -22.35 -22.45
N SER A 133 5.46 -22.14 -23.74
CA SER A 133 5.41 -20.82 -24.36
C SER A 133 3.99 -20.50 -24.80
N LEU A 134 3.51 -19.29 -24.53
CA LEU A 134 2.25 -18.78 -25.07
C LEU A 134 2.46 -18.34 -26.54
N PRO A 135 1.51 -18.64 -27.44
CA PRO A 135 1.56 -18.15 -28.82
C PRO A 135 1.15 -16.66 -28.90
N HIS A 136 1.77 -15.94 -29.83
CA HIS A 136 1.37 -14.61 -30.27
C HIS A 136 0.06 -14.67 -31.08
#